data_AF-W7J375-F1
#
_entry.id   AF-W7J375-F1
#
_cell.length_a   1.000
_cell.length_b   1.000
_cell.length_c   1.000
_cell.angle_alpha   90.00
_cell.angle_beta   90.00
_cell.angle_gamma   90.00
#
_symmetry.space_group_name_H-M   'P 1'
#
loop_
_entity.id
_entity.type
_entity.pdbx_description
1 polymer ?
#
loop_
_entity_poly.entity_id
_entity_poly.type
_entity_poly.pdbx_seq_one_letter_code
_entity_poly.pdbx_strand_id
1 'polypeptide(L)'
;MTIQDQAQQLLGLAEQLPTAHVQGLLNELVNVQAQVAGILGDTSSANSIQNAISRSQGLLNDVGSSLEQLRQEIQSAAQHHMRG
;
A
#
# COMPACT_ATOMS: atom_id res chain seq x y z
N MET A 1 3.30 -33.03 -1.20
CA MET A 1 2.94 -31.69 -1.70
C MET A 1 3.54 -31.55 -3.08
N THR A 2 2.73 -31.30 -4.10
CA THR A 2 3.21 -31.20 -5.49
C THR A 2 3.74 -29.80 -5.78
N ILE A 3 4.52 -29.65 -6.86
CA ILE A 3 4.96 -28.35 -7.37
C ILE A 3 3.76 -27.45 -7.69
N GLN A 4 2.67 -28.05 -8.17
CA GLN A 4 1.43 -27.36 -8.47
C GLN A 4 0.72 -26.85 -7.21
N ASP A 5 0.70 -27.66 -6.14
CA ASP A 5 0.18 -27.24 -4.83
C ASP A 5 1.01 -26.07 -4.26
N GLN A 6 2.34 -26.12 -4.37
CA GLN A 6 3.24 -25.07 -3.89
C GLN A 6 3.04 -23.76 -4.65
N ALA A 7 2.90 -23.82 -5.98
CA ALA A 7 2.63 -22.63 -6.80
C ALA A 7 1.29 -21.99 -6.44
N GLN A 8 0.24 -22.79 -6.22
CA GLN A 8 -1.07 -22.29 -5.80
C GLN A 8 -1.01 -21.64 -4.40
N GLN A 9 -0.28 -22.22 -3.46
CA GLN A 9 -0.08 -21.64 -2.14
C GLN A 9 0.62 -20.27 -2.22
N LEU A 10 1.67 -20.15 -3.05
CA LEU A 10 2.37 -18.87 -3.25
C LEU A 10 1.45 -17.81 -3.87
N LEU A 11 0.65 -18.17 -4.87
CA LEU A 11 -0.33 -17.24 -5.44
C LEU A 11 -1.34 -16.77 -4.40
N GLY A 12 -1.83 -17.68 -3.55
CA GLY A 12 -2.72 -17.33 -2.45
C GLY A 12 -2.09 -16.39 -1.42
N LEU A 13 -0.78 -16.49 -1.17
CA LEU A 13 -0.05 -15.54 -0.31
C LEU A 13 0.08 -14.16 -0.98
N ALA A 14 0.33 -14.11 -2.29
CA ALA A 14 0.42 -12.84 -3.02
C ALA A 14 -0.89 -12.04 -2.98
N GLU A 15 -2.04 -12.73 -3.01
CA GLU A 15 -3.38 -12.10 -2.92
C GLU A 15 -3.70 -11.56 -1.52
N GLN A 16 -3.01 -12.03 -0.48
CA GLN A 16 -3.20 -11.55 0.90
C GLN A 16 -2.47 -10.24 1.19
N LEU A 17 -1.61 -9.76 0.28
CA LEU A 17 -0.87 -8.54 0.49
C LEU A 17 -1.82 -7.33 0.53
N PRO A 18 -1.69 -6.44 1.55
CA PRO A 18 -2.70 -5.41 1.83
C PRO A 18 -2.55 -4.15 0.94
N THR A 19 -2.25 -4.31 -0.36
CA THR A 19 -2.07 -3.18 -1.29
C THR A 19 -3.31 -2.30 -1.39
N ALA A 20 -4.51 -2.89 -1.41
CA ALA A 20 -5.77 -2.17 -1.39
C ALA A 20 -6.01 -1.38 -0.10
N HIS A 21 -5.56 -1.90 1.05
CA HIS A 21 -5.68 -1.20 2.33
C HIS A 21 -4.80 0.05 2.35
N VAL A 22 -3.59 -0.03 1.81
CA VAL A 22 -2.70 1.14 1.67
C VAL A 22 -3.36 2.23 0.80
N GLN A 23 -3.97 1.85 -0.31
CA GLN A 23 -4.71 2.78 -1.15
C GLN A 23 -5.91 3.41 -0.41
N GLY A 24 -6.61 2.63 0.40
CA GLY A 24 -7.68 3.11 1.29
C GLY A 24 -7.18 4.18 2.26
N LEU A 25 -6.08 3.91 2.96
CA LEU A 25 -5.46 4.86 3.90
C LEU A 25 -5.02 6.16 3.20
N LEU A 26 -4.49 6.08 1.98
CA LEU A 26 -4.14 7.27 1.19
C LEU A 26 -5.37 8.16 0.93
N ASN A 27 -6.49 7.56 0.55
CA ASN A 27 -7.75 8.29 0.33
C ASN A 27 -8.29 8.90 1.63
N GLU A 28 -8.19 8.18 2.75
CA GLU A 28 -8.56 8.71 4.06
C GLU A 28 -7.73 9.93 4.44
N LEU A 29 -6.41 9.90 4.21
CA LEU A 29 -5.53 11.04 4.46
C LEU A 29 -5.88 12.27 3.60
N VAL A 30 -6.29 12.08 2.35
CA VAL A 30 -6.80 13.17 1.50
C VAL A 30 -8.04 13.81 2.11
N ASN A 31 -8.98 13.00 2.62
CA ASN A 31 -10.17 13.52 3.29
C ASN A 31 -9.83 14.27 4.58
N VAL A 32 -8.90 13.75 5.38
CA VAL A 32 -8.41 14.44 6.59
C VAL A 32 -7.76 15.78 6.23
N GLN A 33 -6.96 15.83 5.17
CA GLN A 33 -6.33 17.07 4.70
C GLN A 33 -7.37 18.14 4.34
N ALA A 34 -8.41 17.75 3.60
CA ALA A 34 -9.51 18.65 3.23
C ALA A 34 -10.28 19.17 4.45
N GLN A 35 -10.55 18.29 5.44
CA GLN A 35 -11.22 18.67 6.68
C GLN A 35 -10.37 19.64 7.52
N VAL A 36 -9.07 19.37 7.65
CA VAL A 36 -8.13 20.25 8.37
C VAL A 36 -8.11 21.64 7.74
N ALA A 37 -8.04 21.72 6.41
CA ALA A 37 -8.08 22.99 5.69
C ALA A 37 -9.42 23.72 5.90
N GLY A 38 -10.55 23.00 5.89
CA GLY A 38 -11.87 23.58 6.14
C GLY A 38 -12.08 24.09 7.57
N ILE A 39 -11.50 23.43 8.57
CA ILE A 39 -11.65 23.79 9.98
C ILE A 39 -10.70 24.93 10.37
N LEU A 40 -9.43 24.83 9.97
CA LEU A 40 -8.37 25.71 10.45
C LEU A 40 -8.00 26.83 9.46
N GLY A 41 -8.50 26.77 8.22
CA GLY A 41 -8.14 27.72 7.17
C GLY A 41 -6.63 27.84 6.96
N ASP A 42 -6.19 29.04 6.58
CA ASP A 42 -4.77 29.35 6.34
C ASP A 42 -4.05 29.76 7.63
N THR A 43 -3.98 28.85 8.60
CA THR A 43 -3.22 29.05 9.84
C THR A 43 -1.89 28.30 9.83
N SER A 44 -0.95 28.75 10.65
CA SER A 44 0.33 28.03 10.86
C SER A 44 0.14 26.60 11.39
N SER A 45 -0.93 26.37 12.16
CA SER A 45 -1.33 25.05 12.65
C SER A 45 -1.81 24.16 11.50
N ALA A 46 -2.66 24.68 10.61
CA ALA A 46 -3.09 23.96 9.41
C ALA A 46 -1.89 23.55 8.54
N ASN A 47 -0.95 24.46 8.31
CA ASN A 47 0.28 24.17 7.54
C ASN A 47 1.12 23.05 8.19
N SER A 48 1.25 23.06 9.52
CA SER A 48 1.99 22.04 10.25
C SER A 48 1.35 20.66 10.13
N ILE A 49 0.02 20.60 10.22
CA ILE A 49 -0.76 19.36 10.06
C ILE A 49 -0.70 18.87 8.60
N GLN A 50 -0.88 19.75 7.62
CA GLN A 50 -0.76 19.41 6.21
C GLN A 50 0.61 18.81 5.89
N ASN A 51 1.71 19.39 6.42
CA ASN A 51 3.05 18.82 6.29
C ASN A 51 3.19 17.43 6.93
N ALA A 52 2.52 17.19 8.07
CA ALA A 52 2.48 15.86 8.68
C ALA A 52 1.72 14.86 7.79
N ILE A 53 0.56 15.25 7.25
CA ILE A 53 -0.24 14.41 6.34
C ILE A 53 0.55 14.08 5.07
N SER A 54 1.19 15.05 4.43
CA SER A 54 1.99 14.83 3.23
C SER A 54 3.15 13.86 3.46
N ARG A 55 3.80 13.94 4.64
CA ARG A 55 4.83 12.96 5.02
C ARG A 55 4.26 11.55 5.18
N SER A 56 3.11 11.42 5.84
CA SER A 56 2.42 10.13 5.96
C SER A 56 1.99 9.56 4.60
N GLN A 57 1.52 10.40 3.68
CA GLN A 57 1.21 9.98 2.31
C GLN A 57 2.45 9.47 1.57
N GLY A 58 3.60 10.12 1.72
CA GLY A 58 4.87 9.64 1.16
C GLY A 58 5.22 8.23 1.68
N LEU A 59 5.21 8.04 3.00
CA LEU A 59 5.48 6.75 3.62
C LEU A 59 4.52 5.65 3.15
N LEU A 60 3.23 5.96 3.00
CA LEU A 60 2.25 5.01 2.48
C LEU A 60 2.48 4.67 1.00
N ASN A 61 2.91 5.62 0.17
CA ASN A 61 3.29 5.33 -1.21
C ASN A 61 4.51 4.39 -1.29
N ASP A 62 5.50 4.60 -0.43
CA ASP A 62 6.68 3.74 -0.35
C ASP A 62 6.31 2.32 0.09
N VAL A 63 5.45 2.20 1.12
CA VAL A 63 4.91 0.90 1.58
C VAL A 63 4.09 0.23 0.48
N GLY A 64 3.20 0.96 -0.19
CA GLY A 64 2.37 0.43 -1.27
C GLY A 64 3.21 -0.11 -2.43
N SER A 65 4.24 0.65 -2.82
CA SER A 65 5.19 0.23 -3.86
C SER A 65 5.98 -1.01 -3.45
N SER A 66 6.45 -1.07 -2.20
CA SER A 66 7.18 -2.21 -1.65
C SER A 66 6.31 -3.48 -1.59
N LEU A 67 5.04 -3.34 -1.19
CA LEU A 67 4.08 -4.45 -1.18
C LEU A 67 3.76 -4.95 -2.59
N GLU A 68 3.62 -4.05 -3.55
CA GLU A 68 3.38 -4.42 -4.94
C GLU A 68 4.60 -5.14 -5.56
N GLN A 69 5.82 -4.70 -5.25
CA GLN A 69 7.04 -5.41 -5.63
C GLN A 69 7.08 -6.82 -5.03
N LEU A 70 6.81 -6.94 -3.72
CA LEU A 70 6.74 -8.24 -3.04
C LEU A 70 5.69 -9.16 -3.68
N ARG A 71 4.52 -8.62 -4.06
CA ARG A 71 3.47 -9.36 -4.77
C ARG A 71 4.01 -9.95 -6.08
N GLN A 72 4.71 -9.13 -6.86
CA GLN A 72 5.27 -9.55 -8.14
C GLN A 72 6.37 -10.59 -7.97
N GLU A 73 7.23 -10.47 -6.96
CA GLU A 73 8.26 -11.45 -6.65
C GLU A 73 7.66 -12.82 -6.28
N ILE A 74 6.64 -12.84 -5.42
CA ILE A 74 5.94 -14.08 -5.04
C ILE A 74 5.28 -14.73 -6.27
N GLN A 75 4.61 -13.93 -7.12
CA GLN A 75 4.01 -14.44 -8.35
C GLN A 75 5.05 -14.98 -9.34
N SER A 76 6.18 -14.31 -9.47
CA SER A 76 7.30 -14.77 -10.29
C SER A 76 7.85 -16.12 -9.79
N ALA A 77 8.02 -16.26 -8.47
CA ALA A 77 8.45 -17.51 -7.85
C ALA A 77 7.45 -18.66 -8.06
N ALA A 78 6.15 -18.39 -7.99
CA ALA A 78 5.10 -19.37 -8.29
C ALA A 78 5.14 -19.82 -9.77
N GLN A 79 5.31 -18.87 -10.69
CA GLN A 79 5.42 -19.18 -12.12
C GLN A 79 6.70 -19.97 -12.45
N HIS A 80 7.82 -19.65 -11.80
CA HIS A 80 9.06 -20.39 -11.96
C HIS A 80 8.89 -21.85 -11.53
N HIS A 81 8.24 -22.10 -10.39
CA HIS A 81 7.94 -23.46 -9.94
C HIS A 81 7.08 -24.22 -10.96
N MET A 82 6.07 -23.59 -11.57
CA MET A 82 5.25 -24.25 -12.60
C MET A 82 5.99 -24.54 -13.91
N ARG A 83 7.10 -23.83 -14.18
CA ARG A 83 7.91 -23.95 -15.41
C ARG A 83 9.14 -24.85 -15.26
N GLY A 84 9.41 -25.35 -14.05
CA GLY A 84 10.51 -26.29 -13.77
C GLY A 84 10.48 -27.50 -14.68
#